data_AF-E6VM89-F1
#
_entry.id   AF-E6VM89-F1
#
_cell.length_a   1.000
_cell.length_b   1.000
_cell.length_c   1.000
_cell.angle_alpha   90.00
_cell.angle_beta   90.00
_cell.angle_gamma   90.00
#
_symmetry.space_group_name_H-M   'P 1'
#
loop_
_entity.id
_entity.type
_entity.pdbx_description
1 polymer ?
#
loop_
_entity_poly.entity_id
_entity_poly.type
_entity_poly.pdbx_seq_one_letter_code
_entity_poly.pdbx_strand_id
1 'polypeptide(L)'
;MPTIMLIAVIGILFLQATGAIPPSSVGGPMTIALAFLLGALAVGIHDAKTRQRGPLGWIVSIAVALTGAFLSAPLGGMAVAMLLAPFVQGSSSLAAAGGPVMAIALAGTMIVTLAGAWGAIWVVNRWR
;
A
#
# COMPACT_ATOMS: atom_id res chain seq x y z
N MET A 1 9.82 -5.03 -8.68
CA MET A 1 9.43 -4.29 -7.46
C MET A 1 9.35 -2.78 -7.65
N PRO A 2 10.43 -2.05 -7.99
CA PRO A 2 10.40 -0.58 -8.04
C PRO A 2 9.33 -0.05 -9.00
N THR A 3 9.13 -0.71 -10.14
CA THR A 3 8.10 -0.34 -11.12
C THR A 3 6.68 -0.46 -10.57
N ILE A 4 6.36 -1.56 -9.85
CA ILE A 4 5.02 -1.77 -9.28
C ILE A 4 4.75 -0.75 -8.18
N MET A 5 5.75 -0.49 -7.34
CA MET A 5 5.66 0.50 -6.26
C MET A 5 5.45 1.90 -6.83
N LEU A 6 6.22 2.30 -7.85
CA LEU A 6 6.03 3.59 -8.53
C LEU A 6 4.64 3.71 -9.15
N ILE A 7 4.18 2.68 -9.88
CA ILE A 7 2.84 2.69 -10.50
C ILE A 7 1.75 2.80 -9.42
N ALA A 8 1.87 2.06 -8.32
CA ALA A 8 0.89 2.10 -7.23
C ALA A 8 0.86 3.46 -6.51
N VAL A 9 2.03 4.05 -6.27
CA VAL A 9 2.15 5.40 -5.67
C VAL A 9 1.57 6.46 -6.62
N ILE A 10 1.93 6.44 -7.90
CA ILE A 10 1.36 7.36 -8.89
C ILE A 10 -0.15 7.16 -8.99
N GLY A 11 -0.62 5.92 -9.02
CA GLY A 11 -2.04 5.57 -9.09
C GLY A 11 -2.83 6.13 -7.92
N ILE A 12 -2.35 5.96 -6.68
CA ILE A 12 -3.08 6.48 -5.52
C ILE A 12 -3.05 8.01 -5.44
N LEU A 13 -1.95 8.65 -5.84
CA LEU A 13 -1.86 10.10 -5.94
C LEU A 13 -2.79 10.65 -7.01
N PHE A 14 -2.92 9.94 -8.15
CA PHE A 14 -3.87 10.29 -9.20
C PHE A 14 -5.32 10.15 -8.73
N LEU A 15 -5.66 9.10 -7.97
CA LEU A 15 -6.98 8.93 -7.36
C LEU A 15 -7.30 10.07 -6.37
N GLN A 16 -6.31 10.52 -5.60
CA GLN A 16 -6.49 11.68 -4.73
C GLN A 16 -6.67 12.98 -5.53
N ALA A 17 -5.82 13.22 -6.53
CA ALA A 17 -5.84 14.46 -7.32
C ALA A 17 -7.12 14.64 -8.14
N THR A 18 -7.73 13.54 -8.59
CA THR A 18 -8.99 13.54 -9.33
C THR A 18 -10.23 13.63 -8.44
N GLY A 19 -10.07 13.62 -7.11
CA GLY A 19 -11.20 13.61 -6.17
C GLY A 19 -11.95 12.28 -6.11
N ALA A 20 -11.40 11.21 -6.70
CA ALA A 20 -11.96 9.86 -6.64
C ALA A 20 -11.91 9.26 -5.22
N ILE A 21 -11.16 9.87 -4.31
CA ILE A 21 -11.17 9.59 -2.87
C ILE A 21 -12.08 10.62 -2.17
N PRO A 22 -13.37 10.32 -1.97
CA PRO A 22 -14.29 11.25 -1.32
C PRO A 22 -13.95 11.41 0.17
N PRO A 23 -13.75 12.66 0.67
CA PRO A 23 -13.25 12.91 2.03
C PRO A 23 -14.29 12.68 3.14
N SER A 24 -15.57 12.70 2.82
CA SER A 24 -16.69 12.64 3.78
C SER A 24 -17.60 11.42 3.59
N SER A 25 -17.08 10.36 2.97
CA SER A 25 -17.84 9.15 2.67
C SER A 25 -17.01 7.90 2.95
N VAL A 26 -17.70 6.79 3.30
CA VAL A 26 -17.10 5.45 3.41
C VAL A 26 -16.39 5.04 2.12
N GLY A 27 -16.78 5.63 0.98
CA GLY A 27 -16.11 5.46 -0.30
C GLY A 27 -14.62 5.82 -0.28
N GLY A 28 -14.20 6.85 0.48
CA GLY A 28 -12.79 7.27 0.53
C GLY A 28 -11.88 6.18 1.07
N PRO A 29 -12.12 5.70 2.31
CA PRO A 29 -11.40 4.56 2.87
C PRO A 29 -11.49 3.29 2.02
N MET A 30 -12.65 2.99 1.40
CA MET A 30 -12.79 1.83 0.53
C MET A 30 -11.92 1.92 -0.73
N THR A 31 -11.87 3.08 -1.39
CA THR A 31 -11.02 3.32 -2.56
C THR A 31 -9.54 3.18 -2.20
N ILE A 32 -9.12 3.73 -1.06
CA ILE A 32 -7.75 3.59 -0.55
C ILE A 32 -7.43 2.11 -0.30
N ALA A 33 -8.28 1.39 0.44
CA ALA A 33 -8.09 -0.02 0.72
C ALA A 33 -8.00 -0.86 -0.57
N LEU A 34 -8.85 -0.57 -1.56
CA LEU A 34 -8.82 -1.23 -2.87
C LEU A 34 -7.49 -0.98 -3.59
N ALA A 35 -6.99 0.26 -3.61
CA ALA A 35 -5.71 0.58 -4.23
C ALA A 35 -4.54 -0.19 -3.60
N PHE A 36 -4.53 -0.30 -2.27
CA PHE A 36 -3.52 -1.05 -1.52
C PHE A 36 -3.62 -2.55 -1.82
N LEU A 37 -4.84 -3.09 -1.84
CA LEU A 37 -5.11 -4.49 -2.17
C LEU A 37 -4.61 -4.83 -3.59
N LEU A 38 -4.94 -4.00 -4.58
CA LEU A 38 -4.50 -4.18 -5.96
C LEU A 38 -2.97 -4.10 -6.09
N GLY A 39 -2.33 -3.18 -5.36
CA GLY A 39 -0.87 -3.10 -5.29
C GLY A 39 -0.24 -4.36 -4.72
N ALA A 40 -0.76 -4.87 -3.60
CA ALA A 40 -0.28 -6.10 -2.98
C ALA A 40 -0.50 -7.34 -3.87
N LEU A 41 -1.65 -7.41 -4.54
CA LEU A 41 -1.96 -8.47 -5.50
C LEU A 41 -1.02 -8.43 -6.71
N ALA A 42 -0.73 -7.24 -7.23
CA ALA A 42 0.25 -7.05 -8.31
C ALA A 42 1.65 -7.53 -7.89
N VAL A 43 2.05 -7.27 -6.64
CA VAL A 43 3.30 -7.79 -6.06
C VAL A 43 3.31 -9.33 -6.05
N GLY A 44 2.26 -9.97 -5.53
CA GLY A 44 2.16 -11.43 -5.47
C GLY A 44 2.15 -12.10 -6.84
N ILE A 45 1.43 -11.54 -7.81
CA ILE A 45 1.37 -12.03 -9.20
C ILE A 45 2.73 -11.86 -9.88
N HIS A 46 3.35 -10.69 -9.75
CA HIS A 46 4.65 -10.43 -10.37
C HIS A 46 5.70 -11.40 -9.85
N ASP A 47 5.71 -11.67 -8.55
CA ASP A 47 6.62 -12.64 -7.95
C ASP A 47 6.40 -14.06 -8.48
N ALA A 48 5.13 -14.51 -8.54
CA ALA A 48 4.79 -15.83 -9.06
C ALA A 48 5.19 -16.00 -10.53
N LYS A 49 4.97 -14.96 -11.35
CA LYS A 49 5.31 -14.93 -12.76
C LYS A 49 6.83 -14.90 -12.99
N THR A 50 7.55 -14.01 -12.29
CA THR A 50 9.01 -13.85 -12.46
C THR A 50 9.79 -15.10 -12.05
N ARG A 51 9.29 -15.83 -11.05
CA ARG A 51 9.88 -17.09 -10.58
C ARG A 51 9.28 -18.33 -11.24
N GLN A 52 8.48 -18.19 -12.30
CA GLN A 52 7.88 -19.30 -13.07
C GLN A 52 7.21 -20.35 -12.19
N ARG A 53 6.47 -19.90 -11.16
CA ARG A 53 5.86 -20.81 -10.19
C ARG A 53 4.65 -21.52 -10.80
N GLY A 54 4.47 -22.79 -10.43
CA GLY A 54 3.24 -23.53 -10.72
C GLY A 54 2.01 -22.98 -9.95
N PRO A 55 0.80 -23.50 -10.22
CA PRO A 55 -0.46 -22.96 -9.69
C PRO A 55 -0.49 -22.82 -8.16
N LEU A 56 0.00 -23.82 -7.43
CA LEU A 56 0.12 -23.74 -5.96
C LEU A 56 1.09 -22.64 -5.51
N GLY A 57 2.17 -22.43 -6.26
CA GLY A 57 3.13 -21.36 -5.98
C GLY A 57 2.57 -19.97 -6.25
N TRP A 58 1.60 -19.82 -7.15
CA TRP A 58 0.83 -18.58 -7.32
C TRP A 58 -0.05 -18.28 -6.11
N ILE A 59 -0.83 -19.26 -5.66
CA ILE A 59 -1.71 -19.11 -4.49
C ILE A 59 -0.89 -18.70 -3.26
N VAL A 60 0.21 -19.40 -2.99
CA VAL A 60 1.08 -19.08 -1.86
C VAL A 60 1.70 -17.69 -2.04
N SER A 61 2.14 -17.32 -3.24
CA SER A 61 2.71 -15.99 -3.51
C SER A 61 1.72 -14.88 -3.17
N ILE A 62 0.49 -15.00 -3.65
CA ILE A 62 -0.56 -14.01 -3.44
C ILE A 62 -0.95 -13.96 -1.96
N ALA A 63 -1.17 -15.12 -1.32
CA ALA A 63 -1.52 -15.18 0.10
C ALA A 63 -0.45 -14.50 0.97
N VAL A 64 0.83 -14.82 0.75
CA VAL A 64 1.96 -14.24 1.49
C VAL A 64 2.09 -12.74 1.22
N ALA A 65 1.92 -12.30 -0.03
CA ALA A 65 1.92 -10.88 -0.38
C ALA A 65 0.84 -10.11 0.38
N LEU A 66 -0.39 -10.65 0.39
CA LEU A 66 -1.52 -10.06 1.09
C LEU A 66 -1.27 -10.03 2.59
N THR A 67 -0.82 -11.13 3.20
CA THR A 67 -0.49 -11.16 4.63
C THR A 67 0.57 -10.12 4.96
N GLY A 68 1.65 -10.01 4.16
CA GLY A 68 2.67 -9.00 4.35
C GLY A 68 2.13 -7.57 4.24
N ALA A 69 1.27 -7.31 3.25
CA ALA A 69 0.61 -6.02 3.07
C ALA A 69 -0.29 -5.66 4.26
N PHE A 70 -1.20 -6.57 4.66
CA PHE A 70 -2.16 -6.30 5.74
C PHE A 70 -1.51 -6.15 7.11
N LEU A 71 -0.38 -6.82 7.36
CA LEU A 71 0.38 -6.64 8.60
C LEU A 71 1.18 -5.33 8.60
N SER A 72 1.74 -4.93 7.44
CA SER A 72 2.57 -3.73 7.33
C SER A 72 1.76 -2.46 7.15
N ALA A 73 0.56 -2.50 6.56
CA ALA A 73 -0.23 -1.31 6.30
C ALA A 73 -0.60 -0.52 7.57
N PRO A 74 -1.08 -1.14 8.68
CA PRO A 74 -1.33 -0.42 9.92
C PRO A 74 -0.05 0.17 10.53
N LEU A 75 1.06 -0.57 10.47
CA LEU A 75 2.35 -0.12 10.98
C LEU A 75 2.90 1.05 10.15
N GLY A 76 2.74 0.99 8.83
CA GLY A 76 3.09 2.08 7.91
C GLY A 76 2.22 3.30 8.13
N GLY A 77 0.91 3.11 8.30
CA GLY A 77 -0.04 4.16 8.67
C GLY A 77 0.40 4.89 9.94
N MET A 78 0.69 4.13 10.99
CA MET A 78 1.16 4.66 12.26
C MET A 78 2.51 5.40 12.12
N ALA A 79 3.51 4.78 11.48
CA ALA A 79 4.83 5.37 11.32
C ALA A 79 4.79 6.68 10.52
N VAL A 80 4.05 6.68 9.40
CA VAL A 80 3.87 7.88 8.56
C VAL A 80 3.09 8.95 9.31
N ALA A 81 2.10 8.58 10.13
CA ALA A 81 1.39 9.52 10.97
C ALA A 81 2.28 10.18 12.03
N MET A 82 3.14 9.40 12.69
CA MET A 82 4.10 9.94 13.66
C MET A 82 5.11 10.88 12.99
N LEU A 83 5.58 10.53 11.78
CA LEU A 83 6.51 11.37 11.01
C LEU A 83 5.87 12.67 10.53
N LEU A 84 4.58 12.63 10.14
CA LEU A 84 3.87 13.77 9.60
C LEU A 84 3.16 14.62 10.66
N ALA A 85 3.06 14.16 11.91
CA ALA A 85 2.43 14.85 13.02
C ALA A 85 2.74 16.36 13.12
N PRO A 86 4.00 16.84 13.00
CA PRO A 86 4.29 18.28 13.10
C PRO A 86 3.71 19.11 11.94
N PHE A 87 3.33 18.49 10.83
CA PHE A 87 2.81 19.17 9.64
C PHE A 87 1.27 19.23 9.59
N VAL A 88 0.57 18.69 10.60
CA VAL A 88 -0.90 18.56 10.63
C VAL A 88 -1.62 19.85 11.11
N GLN A 89 -0.88 20.88 11.56
CA GLN A 89 -1.35 22.26 11.87
C GLN A 89 -2.76 22.34 12.51
N GLY A 90 -2.99 21.60 13.61
CA GLY A 90 -4.25 21.68 14.36
C GLY A 90 -5.43 20.88 13.79
N SER A 91 -5.22 20.13 12.70
CA SER A 91 -6.22 19.18 12.17
C SER A 91 -6.29 17.92 13.03
N SER A 92 -7.49 17.34 13.17
CA SER A 92 -7.71 16.13 13.99
C SER A 92 -7.17 14.83 13.37
N SER A 93 -6.83 14.84 12.07
CA SER A 93 -6.26 13.70 11.36
C SER A 93 -5.50 14.10 10.10
N LEU A 94 -4.66 13.20 9.57
CA LEU A 94 -3.98 13.38 8.27
C LEU A 94 -4.95 13.51 7.10
N ALA A 95 -6.07 12.79 7.18
CA ALA A 95 -7.14 12.88 6.18
C ALA A 95 -7.84 14.24 6.25
N ALA A 96 -8.04 14.78 7.47
CA ALA A 96 -8.62 16.10 7.67
C ALA A 96 -7.69 17.25 7.26
N ALA A 97 -6.36 17.06 7.40
CA ALA A 97 -5.37 18.04 6.93
C ALA A 97 -5.43 18.24 5.39
N GLY A 98 -5.81 17.19 4.66
CA GLY A 98 -5.95 17.24 3.20
C GLY A 98 -4.67 17.61 2.46
N GLY A 99 -4.82 17.95 1.18
CA GLY A 99 -3.75 18.55 0.38
C GLY A 99 -2.43 17.75 0.32
N PRO A 100 -1.26 18.42 0.34
CA PRO A 100 0.05 17.79 0.21
C PRO A 100 0.38 16.80 1.34
N VAL A 101 -0.08 17.07 2.56
CA VAL A 101 0.18 16.21 3.72
C VAL A 101 -0.53 14.86 3.54
N MET A 102 -1.78 14.88 3.11
CA MET A 102 -2.51 13.66 2.77
C MET A 102 -1.85 12.89 1.61
N ALA A 103 -1.32 13.59 0.60
CA ALA A 103 -0.62 12.96 -0.53
C ALA A 103 0.65 12.22 -0.07
N ILE A 104 1.48 12.87 0.75
CA ILE A 104 2.67 12.25 1.31
C ILE A 104 2.28 11.08 2.22
N ALA A 105 1.20 11.23 3.00
CA ALA A 105 0.69 10.16 3.85
C ALA A 105 0.29 8.91 3.04
N LEU A 106 -0.49 9.08 1.98
CA LEU A 106 -0.93 8.00 1.09
C LEU A 106 0.26 7.34 0.37
N ALA A 107 1.19 8.14 -0.14
CA ALA A 107 2.38 7.63 -0.81
C ALA A 107 3.27 6.83 0.15
N GLY A 108 3.56 7.38 1.34
CA GLY A 108 4.39 6.74 2.35
C GLY A 108 3.78 5.42 2.83
N THR A 109 2.48 5.41 3.11
CA THR A 109 1.77 4.21 3.56
C THR A 109 1.70 3.13 2.48
N MET A 110 1.49 3.51 1.21
CA MET A 110 1.57 2.57 0.08
C MET A 110 2.97 1.95 -0.04
N ILE A 111 4.03 2.75 0.08
CA ILE A 111 5.42 2.27 0.03
C ILE A 111 5.68 1.24 1.13
N VAL A 112 5.33 1.56 2.38
CA VAL A 112 5.54 0.62 3.51
C VAL A 112 4.73 -0.66 3.32
N THR A 113 3.49 -0.54 2.85
CA THR A 113 2.62 -1.70 2.59
C THR A 113 3.22 -2.64 1.56
N LEU A 114 3.65 -2.10 0.41
CA LEU A 114 4.23 -2.91 -0.66
C LEU A 114 5.61 -3.46 -0.29
N ALA A 115 6.38 -2.72 0.51
CA ALA A 115 7.62 -3.22 1.08
C ALA A 115 7.37 -4.39 2.02
N GLY A 116 6.32 -4.35 2.85
CA GLY A 116 5.90 -5.47 3.70
C GLY A 116 5.42 -6.68 2.90
N ALA A 117 4.63 -6.46 1.84
CA ALA A 117 4.22 -7.52 0.92
C ALA A 117 5.42 -8.23 0.28
N TRP A 118 6.39 -7.45 -0.21
CA TRP A 118 7.62 -7.99 -0.78
C TRP A 118 8.51 -8.67 0.26
N GLY A 119 8.67 -8.07 1.45
CA GLY A 119 9.45 -8.62 2.54
C GLY A 119 8.93 -9.99 2.99
N ALA A 120 7.61 -10.15 3.11
CA ALA A 120 6.99 -11.43 3.44
C ALA A 120 7.30 -12.50 2.38
N ILE A 121 7.19 -12.17 1.10
CA ILE A 121 7.56 -13.06 0.00
C ILE A 121 9.05 -13.40 0.04
N TRP A 122 9.91 -12.42 0.29
CA TRP A 122 11.35 -12.61 0.36
C TRP A 122 11.74 -13.58 1.48
N VAL A 123 11.10 -13.46 2.66
CA VAL A 123 11.27 -14.41 3.77
C VAL A 123 10.86 -15.80 3.33
N VAL A 124 9.67 -15.99 2.76
CA VAL A 124 9.20 -17.32 2.32
C VAL A 124 10.12 -17.92 1.25
N ASN A 125 10.65 -17.10 0.34
CA ASN A 125 11.58 -17.56 -0.69
C ASN A 125 12.95 -17.95 -0.16
N ARG A 126 13.36 -17.45 1.00
CA ARG A 126 14.62 -17.86 1.63
C ARG A 126 14.52 -19.26 2.24
N TRP A 127 13.30 -19.74 2.50
CA TRP A 127 13.02 -21.01 3.17
C TRP A 127 12.56 -22.11 2.20
N ARG A 128 12.51 -21.79 0.89
CA ARG A 128 12.13 -22.70 -0.20
C ARG A 128 13.31 -22.91 -1.12
#